data_AF-A0A3M5INF1-F1
#
_entry.id   AF-A0A3M5INF1-F1
#
_cell.length_a   1.000
_cell.length_b   1.000
_cell.length_c   1.000
_cell.angle_alpha   90.00
_cell.angle_beta   90.00
_cell.angle_gamma   90.00
#
_symmetry.space_group_name_H-M   'P 1'
#
loop_
_entity.id
_entity.type
_entity.pdbx_description
1 polymer ?
#
loop_
_entity_poly.entity_id
_entity_poly.type
_entity_poly.pdbx_seq_one_letter_code
_entity_poly.pdbx_strand_id
1 'polypeptide(L)'
;MSVISRMSHLDPIALFTLGDFKNDLVKLLQAFPFIYLCEQSPEGVYVVQLDKEKNLLVDDKQALMVTLGDLKAAVKPSKDGGRLEVRFRALEIDVFGTSGYATVRVEQGEGIVFKELQKVLMVFGAHAPIEGGMTTVLKGAIGKVAKWRKGELTFKPN
;
A
#
# COMPACT_ATOMS: atom_id res chain seq x y z
N MET A 1 21.35 -14.63 34.08
CA MET A 1 21.33 -14.86 32.62
C MET A 1 20.62 -13.69 31.97
N SER A 2 21.36 -12.82 31.28
CA SER A 2 20.77 -11.70 30.54
C SER A 2 20.29 -12.23 29.18
N VAL A 3 18.99 -12.19 28.94
CA VAL A 3 18.42 -12.41 27.60
C VAL A 3 18.71 -11.15 26.81
N ILE A 4 19.85 -11.14 26.11
CA ILE A 4 20.12 -10.16 25.07
C ILE A 4 19.05 -10.40 24.00
N SER A 5 18.02 -9.55 24.01
CA SER A 5 17.11 -9.36 22.89
C SER A 5 17.97 -9.08 21.66
N ARG A 6 18.18 -10.11 20.82
CA ARG A 6 18.75 -9.93 19.49
C ARG A 6 17.79 -9.01 18.74
N MET A 7 18.18 -7.74 18.61
CA MET A 7 17.58 -6.85 17.62
C MET A 7 17.65 -7.59 16.28
N SER A 8 16.50 -7.96 15.74
CA SER A 8 16.38 -8.50 14.39
C SER A 8 16.90 -7.42 13.44
N HIS A 9 18.15 -7.53 13.01
CA HIS A 9 18.65 -6.70 11.93
C HIS A 9 17.78 -7.01 10.71
N LEU A 10 17.14 -5.97 10.18
CA LEU A 10 16.43 -6.05 8.91
C LEU A 10 17.43 -6.54 7.85
N ASP A 11 17.03 -7.53 7.07
CA ASP A 11 17.84 -8.02 5.96
C ASP A 11 18.12 -6.85 4.98
N PRO A 12 19.37 -6.64 4.52
CA PRO A 12 19.68 -5.53 3.63
C PRO A 12 18.82 -5.47 2.36
N ILE A 13 18.50 -6.62 1.75
CA ILE A 13 17.66 -6.69 0.55
C ILE A 13 16.23 -6.25 0.89
N ALA A 14 15.71 -6.68 2.03
CA ALA A 14 14.39 -6.26 2.51
C ALA A 14 14.37 -4.75 2.81
N LEU A 15 15.43 -4.19 3.41
CA LEU A 15 15.58 -2.75 3.63
C LEU A 15 15.52 -1.95 2.34
N PHE A 16 16.29 -2.35 1.32
CA PHE A 16 16.26 -1.67 0.02
C PHE A 16 14.89 -1.77 -0.64
N THR A 17 14.27 -2.95 -0.64
CA THR A 17 12.93 -3.17 -1.20
C THR A 17 11.88 -2.29 -0.50
N LEU A 18 11.92 -2.20 0.83
CA LEU A 18 11.00 -1.36 1.61
C LEU A 18 11.28 0.14 1.42
N GLY A 19 12.54 0.52 1.22
CA GLY A 19 12.95 1.87 0.86
C GLY A 19 12.43 2.31 -0.52
N ASP A 20 12.62 1.46 -1.53
CA ASP A 20 12.11 1.70 -2.90
C ASP A 20 10.58 1.79 -2.91
N PHE A 21 9.93 0.88 -2.19
CA PHE A 21 8.48 0.92 -1.99
C PHE A 21 8.04 2.27 -1.39
N LYS A 22 8.69 2.71 -0.31
CA LYS A 22 8.34 3.98 0.35
C LYS A 22 8.50 5.13 -0.64
N ASN A 23 9.58 5.14 -1.42
CA ASN A 23 9.84 6.16 -2.42
C ASN A 23 8.74 6.18 -3.49
N ASP A 24 8.27 5.02 -3.96
CA ASP A 24 7.20 4.94 -4.96
C ASP A 24 5.86 5.42 -4.39
N LEU A 25 5.56 5.10 -3.13
CA LEU A 25 4.38 5.64 -2.44
C LEU A 25 4.47 7.17 -2.32
N VAL A 26 5.62 7.72 -1.95
CA VAL A 26 5.82 9.18 -1.87
C VAL A 26 5.63 9.82 -3.24
N LYS A 27 6.21 9.25 -4.31
CA LYS A 27 6.03 9.75 -5.68
C LYS A 27 4.55 9.75 -6.08
N LEU A 28 3.83 8.66 -5.82
CA LEU A 28 2.39 8.56 -6.10
C LEU A 28 1.62 9.65 -5.34
N LEU A 29 1.86 9.77 -4.03
CA LEU A 29 1.18 10.75 -3.19
C LEU A 29 1.50 12.19 -3.59
N GLN A 30 2.66 12.47 -4.18
CA GLN A 30 3.03 13.80 -4.69
C GLN A 30 2.47 14.08 -6.09
N ALA A 31 2.50 13.09 -6.99
CA ALA A 31 2.16 13.25 -8.39
C ALA A 31 0.66 13.46 -8.65
N PHE A 32 -0.20 12.94 -7.77
CA PHE A 32 -1.64 12.94 -8.00
C PHE A 32 -2.38 13.87 -7.02
N PRO A 33 -3.29 14.74 -7.51
CA PRO A 33 -4.07 15.64 -6.66
C PRO A 33 -5.14 14.91 -5.84
N PHE A 34 -5.70 13.80 -6.35
CA PHE A 34 -6.72 13.01 -5.67
C PHE A 34 -6.17 11.63 -5.30
N ILE A 35 -6.28 11.25 -4.03
CA ILE A 35 -5.79 9.94 -3.55
C ILE A 35 -6.98 9.14 -3.02
N TYR A 36 -7.02 7.86 -3.37
CA TYR A 36 -8.01 6.91 -2.91
C TYR A 36 -7.32 5.72 -2.26
N LEU A 37 -7.89 5.22 -1.16
CA LEU A 37 -7.57 3.90 -0.62
C LEU A 37 -8.71 2.96 -0.98
N CYS A 38 -8.37 1.80 -1.50
CA CYS A 38 -9.32 0.74 -1.82
C CYS A 38 -8.87 -0.57 -1.19
N GLU A 39 -9.67 -1.14 -0.29
CA GLU A 39 -9.53 -2.53 0.14
C GLU A 39 -10.49 -3.39 -0.67
N GLN A 40 -10.02 -4.52 -1.18
CA GLN A 40 -10.86 -5.56 -1.75
C GLN A 40 -10.55 -6.90 -1.10
N SER A 41 -11.61 -7.55 -0.61
CA SER A 41 -11.57 -8.85 0.06
C SER A 41 -12.73 -9.74 -0.40
N PRO A 42 -12.80 -11.02 0.01
CA PRO A 42 -13.96 -11.86 -0.23
C PRO A 42 -15.26 -11.30 0.35
N GLU A 43 -15.18 -10.53 1.43
CA GLU A 43 -16.35 -9.95 2.12
C GLU A 43 -16.89 -8.68 1.43
N GLY A 44 -16.08 -8.03 0.59
CA GLY A 44 -16.53 -6.84 -0.14
C GLY A 44 -15.42 -5.92 -0.60
N VAL A 45 -15.82 -4.70 -0.97
CA VAL A 45 -14.92 -3.63 -1.39
C VAL A 45 -15.20 -2.40 -0.56
N TYR A 46 -14.14 -1.86 0.03
CA TYR A 46 -14.17 -0.61 0.78
C TYR A 46 -13.32 0.44 0.06
N VAL A 47 -13.84 1.65 -0.05
CA VAL A 47 -13.15 2.76 -0.71
C VAL A 47 -13.27 4.02 0.14
N VAL A 48 -12.17 4.76 0.25
CA VAL A 48 -12.16 6.09 0.83
C VAL A 48 -11.29 7.03 -0.02
N GLN A 49 -11.72 8.27 -0.17
CA GLN A 49 -10.91 9.34 -0.74
C GLN A 49 -10.18 10.06 0.38
N LEU A 50 -8.88 10.28 0.23
CA LEU A 50 -8.09 11.11 1.11
C LEU A 50 -8.14 12.57 0.63
N ASP A 51 -8.40 13.47 1.56
CA ASP A 51 -8.47 14.90 1.30
C ASP A 51 -7.08 15.53 1.49
N LYS A 52 -6.41 15.82 0.37
CA LYS A 52 -5.08 16.47 0.33
C LYS A 52 -5.13 17.98 0.55
N GLU A 53 -6.28 18.62 0.43
CA GLU A 53 -6.41 20.05 0.72
C GLU A 53 -6.48 20.29 2.23
N LYS A 54 -7.08 19.35 2.96
CA LYS A 54 -7.20 19.41 4.43
C LYS A 54 -6.02 18.79 5.20
N ASN A 55 -5.19 17.98 4.55
CA ASN A 55 -4.11 17.24 5.22
C ASN A 55 -2.76 17.44 4.52
N LEU A 56 -1.73 17.78 5.30
CA LEU A 56 -0.36 17.89 4.80
C LEU A 56 0.29 16.50 4.66
N LEU A 57 0.94 16.25 3.52
CA LEU A 57 1.81 15.09 3.35
C LEU A 57 3.12 15.30 4.13
N VAL A 58 3.43 14.41 5.06
CA VAL A 58 4.67 14.43 5.85
C VAL A 58 5.48 13.19 5.51
N ASP A 59 6.69 13.36 4.96
CA ASP A 59 7.66 12.30 4.67
C ASP A 59 8.83 12.36 5.67
N ASP A 60 8.83 11.46 6.65
CA ASP A 60 9.94 11.26 7.58
C ASP A 60 10.89 10.21 7.02
N LYS A 61 11.97 10.71 6.39
CA LYS A 61 13.01 9.88 5.78
C LYS A 61 13.81 9.07 6.79
N GLN A 62 14.08 9.61 7.98
CA GLN A 62 14.88 8.92 8.99
C GLN A 62 14.09 7.79 9.64
N ALA A 63 12.79 8.01 9.90
CA ALA A 63 11.92 7.00 10.49
C ALA A 63 11.30 6.04 9.46
N LEU A 64 11.65 6.16 8.16
CA LEU A 64 11.06 5.41 7.05
C LEU A 64 9.53 5.43 7.06
N MET A 65 8.95 6.61 7.25
CA MET A 65 7.52 6.81 7.46
C MET A 65 6.96 7.93 6.59
N VAL A 66 5.71 7.80 6.15
CA VAL A 66 4.94 8.84 5.47
C VAL A 66 3.53 8.90 6.06
N THR A 67 2.98 10.11 6.24
CA THR A 67 1.62 10.32 6.74
C THR A 67 0.85 11.33 5.92
N LEU A 68 -0.45 11.10 5.73
CA LEU A 68 -1.42 12.02 5.10
C LEU A 68 -2.77 11.87 5.81
N GLY A 69 -3.06 12.75 6.76
CA GLY A 69 -4.26 12.63 7.61
C GLY A 69 -4.26 11.33 8.40
N ASP A 70 -5.34 10.54 8.27
CA ASP A 70 -5.48 9.22 8.91
C ASP A 70 -4.62 8.11 8.27
N LEU A 71 -4.03 8.36 7.09
CA LEU A 71 -3.11 7.43 6.46
C LEU A 71 -1.72 7.59 7.07
N LYS A 72 -1.15 6.49 7.54
CA LYS A 72 0.25 6.38 7.95
C LYS A 72 0.86 5.12 7.35
N ALA A 73 1.87 5.26 6.49
CA ALA A 73 2.70 4.15 6.05
C ALA A 73 4.07 4.22 6.72
N ALA A 74 4.55 3.14 7.34
CA ALA A 74 5.80 3.09 8.08
C ALA A 74 6.50 1.74 7.89
N VAL A 75 7.82 1.76 7.72
CA VAL A 75 8.62 0.53 7.71
C VAL A 75 8.97 0.14 9.16
N LYS A 76 8.75 -1.12 9.52
CA LYS A 76 9.01 -1.70 10.85
C LYS A 76 9.91 -2.93 10.75
N PRO A 77 10.78 -3.18 11.74
CA PRO A 77 11.44 -4.48 11.88
C PRO A 77 10.43 -5.62 12.09
N SER A 78 10.63 -6.74 11.40
CA SER A 78 9.87 -7.98 11.61
C SER A 78 10.81 -9.19 11.61
N LYS A 79 10.31 -10.36 12.04
CA LYS A 79 11.12 -11.59 12.12
C LYS A 79 11.70 -12.02 10.77
N ASP A 80 11.01 -11.73 9.66
CA ASP A 80 11.44 -12.15 8.32
C ASP A 80 12.00 -10.99 7.46
N GLY A 81 12.51 -9.93 8.11
CA GLY A 81 13.35 -8.92 7.44
C GLY A 81 12.72 -7.55 7.22
N GLY A 82 11.51 -7.30 7.72
CA GLY A 82 10.86 -5.99 7.70
C GLY A 82 9.40 -6.05 7.28
N ARG A 83 8.59 -5.12 7.78
CA ARG A 83 7.15 -5.02 7.52
C ARG A 83 6.82 -3.59 7.11
N LEU A 84 5.98 -3.43 6.09
CA LEU A 84 5.40 -2.14 5.76
C LEU A 84 4.02 -2.02 6.41
N GLU A 85 3.96 -1.24 7.47
CA GLU A 85 2.71 -0.93 8.13
C GLU A 85 2.00 0.23 7.44
N VAL A 86 0.85 -0.02 6.79
CA VAL A 86 -0.03 1.03 6.22
C VAL A 86 -1.28 1.16 7.09
N ARG A 87 -1.19 1.99 8.13
CA ARG A 87 -2.31 2.33 9.01
C ARG A 87 -3.29 3.26 8.30
N PHE A 88 -4.46 2.71 8.01
CA PHE A 88 -5.73 3.43 7.95
C PHE A 88 -6.74 2.57 8.70
N ARG A 89 -7.13 2.96 9.92
CA ARG A 89 -7.97 2.13 10.83
C ARG A 89 -7.44 0.70 11.10
N ALA A 90 -6.12 0.55 11.30
CA ALA A 90 -5.42 -0.68 11.73
C ALA A 90 -5.34 -1.84 10.71
N LEU A 91 -4.90 -1.54 9.49
CA LEU A 91 -4.36 -2.55 8.57
C LEU A 91 -2.82 -2.58 8.69
N GLU A 92 -2.24 -3.77 8.72
CA GLU A 92 -0.80 -3.99 8.84
C GLU A 92 -0.42 -5.03 7.78
N ILE A 93 0.45 -4.70 6.81
CA ILE A 93 0.72 -5.56 5.66
C ILE A 93 2.16 -6.07 5.70
N ASP A 94 2.34 -7.39 5.62
CA ASP A 94 3.65 -8.03 5.56
C ASP A 94 4.17 -8.06 4.12
N VAL A 95 5.03 -7.10 3.77
CA VAL A 95 5.67 -7.03 2.44
C VAL A 95 6.98 -7.81 2.49
N PHE A 96 6.90 -9.13 2.39
CA PHE A 96 8.07 -10.00 2.22
C PHE A 96 8.41 -10.17 0.73
N GLY A 97 9.48 -9.51 0.29
CA GLY A 97 9.96 -9.56 -1.10
C GLY A 97 9.03 -8.88 -2.12
N THR A 98 9.43 -8.87 -3.39
CA THR A 98 8.67 -8.22 -4.48
C THR A 98 7.31 -8.88 -4.75
N SER A 99 7.07 -10.11 -4.24
CA SER A 99 5.85 -10.87 -4.47
C SER A 99 4.57 -10.32 -3.80
N GLY A 100 4.71 -9.39 -2.85
CA GLY A 100 3.62 -8.86 -2.03
C GLY A 100 2.92 -7.62 -2.59
N TYR A 101 3.43 -7.02 -3.67
CA TYR A 101 2.83 -5.81 -4.25
C TYR A 101 2.98 -5.73 -5.76
N ALA A 102 2.21 -4.85 -6.39
CA ALA A 102 2.26 -4.56 -7.81
C ALA A 102 1.87 -3.11 -8.07
N THR A 103 2.29 -2.55 -9.19
CA THR A 103 1.84 -1.23 -9.65
C THR A 103 0.85 -1.39 -10.80
N VAL A 104 -0.16 -0.53 -10.84
CA VAL A 104 -1.17 -0.51 -11.89
C VAL A 104 -1.28 0.87 -12.48
N ARG A 105 -1.44 0.94 -13.81
CA ARG A 105 -1.75 2.17 -14.53
C ARG A 105 -3.03 1.99 -15.32
N VAL A 106 -3.92 2.97 -15.22
CA VAL A 106 -5.18 3.08 -15.96
C VAL A 106 -5.32 4.51 -16.47
N GLU A 107 -6.31 4.76 -17.32
CA GLU A 107 -6.57 6.10 -17.86
C GLU A 107 -6.80 7.14 -16.75
N GLN A 108 -7.45 6.73 -15.65
CA GLN A 108 -7.79 7.62 -14.54
C GLN A 108 -6.59 7.95 -13.64
N GLY A 109 -5.50 7.17 -13.70
CA GLY A 109 -4.32 7.37 -12.88
C GLY A 109 -3.53 6.08 -12.57
N GLU A 110 -2.82 6.11 -11.46
CA GLU A 110 -1.88 5.05 -11.07
C GLU A 110 -2.16 4.53 -9.66
N GLY A 111 -1.80 3.28 -9.37
CA GLY A 111 -1.95 2.72 -8.04
C GLY A 111 -0.87 1.73 -7.67
N ILE A 112 -0.65 1.60 -6.37
CA ILE A 112 0.18 0.55 -5.78
C ILE A 112 -0.76 -0.38 -5.02
N VAL A 113 -0.79 -1.64 -5.44
CA VAL A 113 -1.64 -2.71 -4.90
C VAL A 113 -0.79 -3.62 -4.04
N PHE A 114 -1.25 -3.87 -2.83
CA PHE A 114 -0.65 -4.73 -1.82
C PHE A 114 -1.50 -5.98 -1.67
N LYS A 115 -0.87 -7.13 -1.55
CA LYS A 115 -1.53 -8.39 -1.22
C LYS A 115 -1.25 -8.75 0.24
N GLU A 116 -2.31 -9.04 0.97
CA GLU A 116 -2.26 -9.62 2.32
C GLU A 116 -3.19 -10.84 2.35
N LEU A 117 -2.63 -12.05 2.36
CA LEU A 117 -3.38 -13.31 2.30
C LEU A 117 -4.39 -13.35 1.12
N GLN A 118 -5.69 -13.25 1.42
CA GLN A 118 -6.81 -13.26 0.47
C GLN A 118 -7.39 -11.86 0.18
N LYS A 119 -6.72 -10.82 0.68
CA LYS A 119 -7.13 -9.42 0.53
C LYS A 119 -6.10 -8.65 -0.28
N VAL A 120 -6.55 -7.55 -0.85
CA VAL A 120 -5.66 -6.52 -1.37
C VAL A 120 -6.04 -5.15 -0.87
N LEU A 121 -5.03 -4.32 -0.67
CA LEU A 121 -5.16 -2.88 -0.46
C LEU A 121 -4.58 -2.18 -1.69
N MET A 122 -5.14 -1.05 -2.10
CA MET A 122 -4.56 -0.21 -3.13
C MET A 122 -4.55 1.24 -2.66
N VAL A 123 -3.40 1.89 -2.80
CA VAL A 123 -3.31 3.35 -2.80
C VAL A 123 -3.35 3.78 -4.26
N PHE A 124 -4.32 4.59 -4.64
CA PHE A 124 -4.55 5.02 -6.01
C PHE A 124 -4.52 6.53 -6.11
N GLY A 125 -3.66 7.06 -6.98
CA GLY A 125 -3.63 8.46 -7.35
C GLY A 125 -4.38 8.70 -8.64
N ALA A 126 -5.35 9.61 -8.63
CA ALA A 126 -6.15 9.98 -9.79
C ALA A 126 -5.83 11.40 -10.28
N HIS A 127 -5.91 11.62 -11.59
CA HIS A 127 -5.69 12.93 -12.21
C HIS A 127 -6.83 13.92 -11.94
N ALA A 128 -8.04 13.41 -11.74
CA ALA A 128 -9.28 14.15 -11.52
C ALA A 128 -10.15 13.39 -10.49
N PRO A 129 -11.12 14.05 -9.82
CA PRO A 129 -12.00 13.35 -8.90
C PRO A 129 -12.86 12.34 -9.66
N ILE A 130 -13.07 11.15 -9.08
CA ILE A 130 -13.90 10.11 -9.70
C ILE A 130 -15.36 10.38 -9.31
N GLU A 131 -16.07 11.16 -10.12
CA GLU A 131 -17.42 11.67 -9.85
C GLU A 131 -18.54 10.60 -9.98
N GLY A 132 -18.22 9.41 -10.51
CA GLY A 132 -19.16 8.29 -10.62
C GLY A 132 -18.46 6.96 -10.88
N GLY A 133 -19.04 5.85 -10.39
CA GLY A 133 -18.49 4.51 -10.63
C GLY A 133 -17.13 4.25 -9.98
N MET A 134 -16.77 4.99 -8.93
CA MET A 134 -15.48 4.89 -8.22
C MET A 134 -15.10 3.44 -7.89
N THR A 135 -16.02 2.67 -7.30
CA THR A 135 -15.81 1.26 -7.00
C THR A 135 -15.50 0.44 -8.26
N THR A 136 -16.14 0.72 -9.38
CA THR A 136 -15.90 0.03 -10.66
C THR A 136 -14.51 0.34 -11.20
N VAL A 137 -14.11 1.62 -11.19
CA VAL A 137 -12.77 2.05 -11.63
C VAL A 137 -11.68 1.38 -10.79
N LEU A 138 -11.79 1.46 -9.47
CA LEU A 138 -10.76 0.95 -8.56
C LEU A 138 -10.69 -0.58 -8.56
N LYS A 139 -11.84 -1.28 -8.63
CA LYS A 139 -11.86 -2.74 -8.85
C LYS A 139 -11.27 -3.12 -10.20
N GLY A 140 -11.53 -2.33 -11.24
CA GLY A 140 -10.96 -2.52 -12.57
C GLY A 140 -9.44 -2.41 -12.56
N ALA A 141 -8.89 -1.42 -11.86
CA ALA A 141 -7.46 -1.25 -11.66
C ALA A 141 -6.86 -2.43 -10.89
N ILE A 142 -7.44 -2.81 -9.75
CA ILE A 142 -7.03 -3.99 -8.96
C ILE A 142 -7.06 -5.27 -9.82
N GLY A 143 -8.11 -5.43 -10.62
CA GLY A 143 -8.34 -6.59 -11.49
C GLY A 143 -7.24 -6.87 -12.53
N LYS A 144 -6.37 -5.88 -12.80
CA LYS A 144 -5.19 -6.05 -13.66
C LYS A 144 -4.13 -6.96 -13.02
N VAL A 145 -3.99 -6.91 -11.70
CA VAL A 145 -2.94 -7.61 -10.94
C VAL A 145 -3.49 -8.65 -9.97
N ALA A 146 -4.73 -8.50 -9.50
CA ALA A 146 -5.37 -9.37 -8.52
C ALA A 146 -6.69 -9.94 -9.06
N LYS A 147 -6.87 -11.27 -8.99
CA LYS A 147 -8.11 -11.94 -9.40
C LYS A 147 -8.49 -13.01 -8.37
N TRP A 148 -9.77 -13.00 -7.97
CA TRP A 148 -10.35 -14.06 -7.16
C TRP A 148 -11.04 -15.07 -8.06
N ARG A 149 -10.68 -16.35 -7.92
CA ARG A 149 -11.33 -17.47 -8.60
C ARG A 149 -11.60 -18.56 -7.58
N LYS A 150 -12.88 -18.96 -7.46
CA LYS A 150 -13.31 -20.00 -6.50
C LYS A 150 -12.84 -19.74 -5.04
N GLY A 151 -12.78 -18.48 -4.63
CA GLY A 151 -12.34 -18.09 -3.27
C GLY A 151 -10.83 -17.94 -3.10
N GLU A 152 -10.03 -18.18 -4.14
CA GLU A 152 -8.57 -18.03 -4.09
C GLU A 152 -8.10 -16.78 -4.86
N LEU A 153 -7.24 -15.99 -4.22
CA LEU A 153 -6.57 -14.83 -4.78
C LEU A 153 -5.32 -15.24 -5.58
N THR A 154 -5.37 -15.03 -6.90
CA THR A 154 -4.20 -15.00 -7.77
C THR A 154 -3.69 -13.56 -7.87
N PHE A 155 -2.41 -13.34 -7.56
CA PHE A 155 -1.77 -12.03 -7.60
C PHE A 155 -0.56 -12.04 -8.54
N LYS A 156 -0.42 -11.01 -9.38
CA LYS A 156 0.70 -10.80 -10.29
C LYS A 156 1.58 -9.68 -9.72
N PRO A 157 2.67 -10.01 -9.02
CA PRO A 157 3.58 -9.01 -8.47
C PRO A 157 4.40 -8.32 -9.57
N ASN A 158 5.06 -7.23 -9.18
CA ASN A 158 6.06 -6.55 -10.00
C ASN A 158 7.36 -7.35 -10.15
#